data_AF-A0A1H3T5Q8-F1
#
_entry.id   AF-A0A1H3T5Q8-F1
#
_cell.length_a   1.000
_cell.length_b   1.000
_cell.length_c   1.000
_cell.angle_alpha   90.00
_cell.angle_beta   90.00
_cell.angle_gamma   90.00
#
_symmetry.space_group_name_H-M   'P 1'
#
loop_
_entity.id
_entity.type
_entity.pdbx_description
1 polymer ?
#
loop_
_entity_poly.entity_id
_entity_poly.type
_entity_poly.pdbx_seq_one_letter_code
_entity_poly.pdbx_strand_id
1 'polypeptide(L)'
;MRRVMAVAVALGIVLLGAPSASADQLSLSVTINGKPTADNTVPIDPASQVSLVVTAVNDTNAPVKVRSVRLSGVALALTFFAYDTTAPFEVPAHGKATRTFVLDLGDLSGQAIGLLPSSVELLDAQRQSLGEATTVADVQGSFWSVYGVFGLAMLVLTIIAWVTALLALARHKLAPNRWRRALRFLPAGFGTGLVAVVTLSVLRLVPPEPAIEIPVVLGAAAIALLLGYLTPHPAPPKIDAHADDTTINFNATTEGFPQ
;
A
#
# COMPACT_ATOMS: atom_id res chain seq x y z
N MET A 1 16.41 -26.08 35.72
CA MET A 1 16.84 -24.84 35.01
C MET A 1 16.42 -24.93 33.55
N ARG A 2 15.59 -23.97 33.07
CA ARG A 2 15.45 -23.45 31.68
C ARG A 2 15.29 -24.47 30.52
N ARG A 3 14.28 -24.48 29.65
CA ARG A 3 13.21 -23.53 29.28
C ARG A 3 12.13 -24.29 28.50
N VAL A 4 10.87 -23.93 28.75
CA VAL A 4 9.66 -24.35 28.05
C VAL A 4 9.61 -23.62 26.70
N MET A 5 9.29 -24.33 25.60
CA MET A 5 8.91 -23.72 24.31
C MET A 5 7.57 -24.32 23.88
N ALA A 6 6.50 -23.73 24.42
CA ALA A 6 5.16 -23.86 23.90
C ALA A 6 5.07 -22.94 22.67
N VAL A 7 4.90 -23.54 21.49
CA VAL A 7 4.59 -22.83 20.25
C VAL A 7 3.10 -22.51 20.29
N ALA A 8 2.78 -21.31 20.77
CA ALA A 8 1.47 -20.72 20.64
C ALA A 8 1.24 -20.34 19.17
N VAL A 9 0.42 -21.11 18.47
CA VAL A 9 -0.21 -20.68 17.23
C VAL A 9 -1.28 -19.67 17.62
N ALA A 10 -0.87 -18.41 17.76
CA ALA A 10 -1.79 -17.29 17.85
C ALA A 10 -2.33 -17.01 16.46
N LEU A 11 -3.43 -17.68 16.11
CA LEU A 11 -4.36 -17.25 15.09
C LEU A 11 -5.01 -15.96 15.63
N GLY A 12 -4.31 -14.84 15.43
CA GLY A 12 -4.84 -13.52 15.71
C GLY A 12 -5.96 -13.25 14.71
N ILE A 13 -7.18 -13.63 15.08
CA ILE A 13 -8.41 -13.08 14.52
C ILE A 13 -8.30 -11.57 14.76
N VAL A 14 -7.84 -10.86 13.75
CA VAL A 14 -7.98 -9.41 13.67
C VAL A 14 -9.49 -9.19 13.59
N LEU A 15 -10.08 -8.91 14.75
CA LEU A 15 -11.32 -8.15 14.85
C LEU A 15 -11.03 -6.77 14.24
N LEU A 16 -11.06 -6.71 12.90
CA LEU A 16 -11.31 -5.47 12.18
C LEU A 16 -12.69 -5.05 12.67
N GLY A 17 -12.72 -4.14 13.65
CA GLY A 17 -13.90 -3.34 13.89
C GLY A 17 -14.25 -2.72 12.54
N ALA A 18 -15.33 -3.21 11.94
CA ALA A 18 -15.87 -2.58 10.75
C ALA A 18 -16.05 -1.10 11.10
N PRO A 19 -15.53 -0.15 10.30
CA PRO A 19 -15.84 1.25 10.51
C PRO A 19 -17.36 1.33 10.58
N SER A 20 -17.88 1.91 11.66
CA SER A 20 -19.28 2.26 11.72
C SER A 20 -19.51 3.19 10.53
N ALA A 21 -20.16 2.70 9.49
CA ALA A 21 -20.59 3.52 8.38
C ALA A 21 -21.63 4.48 8.97
N SER A 22 -21.18 5.66 9.41
CA SER A 22 -22.06 6.77 9.66
C SER A 22 -22.82 6.99 8.37
N ALA A 23 -24.13 6.74 8.38
CA ALA A 23 -24.96 7.03 7.23
C ALA A 23 -24.80 8.53 6.93
N ASP A 24 -24.37 8.84 5.71
CA ASP A 24 -24.21 10.22 5.27
C ASP A 24 -25.53 10.97 5.48
N GLN A 25 -25.44 12.10 6.17
CA GLN A 25 -26.60 12.97 6.43
C GLN A 25 -26.89 13.87 5.22
N LEU A 26 -25.88 14.10 4.39
CA LEU A 26 -25.93 14.98 3.22
C LEU A 26 -25.54 14.20 1.96
N SER A 27 -26.36 14.33 0.93
CA SER A 27 -25.99 13.94 -0.43
C SER A 27 -25.14 15.06 -1.06
N LEU A 28 -23.95 14.72 -1.56
CA LEU A 28 -23.05 15.68 -2.22
C LEU A 28 -23.06 15.54 -3.73
N SER A 29 -23.03 16.69 -4.40
CA SER A 29 -22.58 16.82 -5.77
C SER A 29 -21.51 17.90 -5.85
N VAL A 30 -20.37 17.55 -6.44
CA VAL A 30 -19.20 18.42 -6.49
C VAL A 30 -18.75 18.64 -7.92
N THR A 31 -18.38 19.87 -8.25
CA THR A 31 -17.67 20.18 -9.48
C THR A 31 -16.33 20.83 -9.16
N ILE A 32 -15.30 20.42 -9.88
CA ILE A 32 -13.94 20.95 -9.77
C ILE A 32 -13.60 21.55 -11.13
N ASN A 33 -13.28 22.85 -11.16
CA ASN A 33 -13.05 23.62 -12.39
C ASN A 33 -14.19 23.46 -13.42
N GLY A 34 -15.43 23.41 -12.93
CA GLY A 34 -16.64 23.24 -13.76
C GLY A 34 -16.88 21.81 -14.28
N LYS A 35 -16.03 20.84 -13.95
CA LYS A 35 -16.23 19.43 -14.30
C LYS A 35 -16.89 18.68 -13.13
N PRO A 36 -17.98 17.92 -13.35
CA PRO A 36 -18.56 17.07 -12.32
C PRO A 36 -17.58 15.97 -11.92
N THR A 37 -17.51 15.67 -10.62
CA THR A 37 -16.60 14.64 -10.07
C THR A 37 -17.12 13.22 -10.22
N ALA A 38 -18.44 13.05 -10.37
CA ALA A 38 -19.07 11.75 -10.59
C ALA A 38 -18.51 11.08 -11.85
N ASP A 39 -17.93 9.89 -11.67
CA ASP A 39 -17.35 9.01 -12.70
C ASP A 39 -16.29 9.64 -13.62
N ASN A 40 -15.74 10.80 -13.24
CA ASN A 40 -14.77 11.51 -14.05
C ASN A 40 -13.42 11.62 -13.34
N THR A 41 -12.36 11.49 -14.13
CA THR A 41 -11.02 11.94 -13.72
C THR A 41 -10.93 13.44 -13.92
N VAL A 42 -10.62 14.18 -12.86
CA VAL A 42 -10.50 15.64 -12.92
C VAL A 42 -9.04 16.08 -12.88
N PRO A 43 -8.54 16.81 -13.89
CA PRO A 43 -7.19 17.33 -13.86
C PRO A 43 -7.05 18.45 -12.83
N ILE A 44 -6.01 18.35 -12.01
CA ILE A 44 -5.60 19.36 -11.03
C ILE A 44 -4.21 19.83 -11.40
N ASP A 45 -4.10 21.09 -11.79
CA ASP A 45 -2.83 21.78 -12.02
C ASP A 45 -2.46 22.59 -10.77
N PRO A 46 -1.42 22.20 -10.02
CA PRO A 46 -0.94 22.93 -8.84
C PRO A 46 -0.55 24.38 -9.11
N ALA A 47 -0.20 24.75 -10.35
CA ALA A 47 0.16 26.12 -10.71
C ALA A 47 -1.05 27.05 -10.87
N SER A 48 -2.26 26.48 -10.83
CA SER A 48 -3.52 27.20 -11.05
C SER A 48 -4.43 27.14 -9.82
N GLN A 49 -5.22 28.19 -9.61
CA GLN A 49 -6.28 28.15 -8.60
C GLN A 49 -7.39 27.19 -9.05
N VAL A 50 -7.87 26.38 -8.10
CA VAL A 50 -8.94 25.42 -8.36
C VAL A 50 -10.25 25.96 -7.82
N SER A 51 -11.30 25.97 -8.65
CA SER A 51 -12.65 26.33 -8.24
C SER A 51 -13.42 25.05 -7.87
N LEU A 52 -13.71 24.89 -6.59
CA LEU A 52 -14.48 23.79 -6.02
C LEU A 52 -15.91 24.27 -5.73
N VAL A 53 -16.89 23.80 -6.50
CA VAL A 53 -18.31 24.08 -6.22
C VAL A 53 -18.92 22.85 -5.58
N VAL A 54 -19.41 23.00 -4.35
CA VAL A 54 -20.07 21.95 -3.58
C VAL A 54 -21.55 22.25 -3.49
N THR A 55 -22.39 21.30 -3.87
CA THR A 55 -23.83 21.31 -3.66
C THR A 55 -24.18 20.20 -2.69
N ALA A 56 -24.70 20.57 -1.53
CA ALA A 56 -25.16 19.65 -0.50
C ALA A 56 -26.69 19.63 -0.47
N VAL A 57 -27.27 18.44 -0.43
CA VAL A 57 -28.71 18.22 -0.26
C VAL A 57 -28.93 17.52 1.08
N ASN A 58 -29.81 18.09 1.91
CA ASN A 58 -30.16 17.57 3.22
C ASN A 58 -31.54 16.94 3.16
N ASP A 59 -31.59 15.60 3.16
CA ASP A 59 -32.84 14.83 3.15
C ASP A 59 -33.40 14.57 4.57
N THR A 60 -32.75 15.13 5.60
CA THR A 60 -33.17 14.98 7.00
C THR A 60 -34.19 16.05 7.43
N ASN A 61 -34.85 15.79 8.55
CA ASN A 61 -35.87 16.68 9.12
C ASN A 61 -35.30 17.85 9.94
N ALA A 62 -33.97 17.95 10.09
CA ALA A 62 -33.32 18.98 10.89
C ALA A 62 -32.26 19.70 10.05
N PRO A 63 -31.99 21.00 10.31
CA PRO A 63 -30.90 21.68 9.64
C PRO A 63 -29.54 21.07 10.04
N VAL A 64 -28.66 20.91 9.06
CA VAL A 64 -27.32 20.36 9.24
C VAL A 64 -26.29 21.49 9.11
N LYS A 65 -25.42 21.61 10.11
CA LYS A 65 -24.37 22.65 10.16
C LYS A 65 -23.05 22.08 9.66
N VAL A 66 -22.57 22.64 8.56
CA VAL A 66 -21.25 22.34 7.99
C VAL A 66 -20.26 23.37 8.51
N ARG A 67 -19.10 22.91 8.98
CA ARG A 67 -18.01 23.78 9.46
C ARG A 67 -16.93 23.99 8.41
N SER A 68 -16.53 22.90 7.76
CA SER A 68 -15.41 22.90 6.83
C SER A 68 -15.61 21.90 5.72
N VAL A 69 -14.93 22.14 4.61
CA VAL A 69 -14.85 21.22 3.47
C VAL A 69 -13.42 20.72 3.38
N ARG A 70 -13.24 19.41 3.25
CA ARG A 70 -11.94 18.77 3.07
C ARG A 70 -11.85 18.21 1.66
N LEU A 71 -10.79 18.57 0.94
CA LEU A 71 -10.37 17.88 -0.28
C LEU A 71 -9.14 17.05 0.07
N SER A 72 -9.20 15.73 -0.10
CA SER A 72 -8.09 14.83 0.21
C SER A 72 -7.79 13.89 -0.95
N GLY A 73 -6.54 13.44 -1.03
CA GLY A 73 -6.09 12.44 -2.00
C GLY A 73 -5.30 11.34 -1.33
N VAL A 74 -5.63 10.11 -1.66
CA VAL A 74 -5.11 8.89 -1.03
C VAL A 74 -4.50 8.00 -2.10
N ALA A 75 -3.37 7.37 -1.78
CA ALA A 75 -2.86 6.24 -2.54
C ALA A 75 -2.29 5.21 -1.56
N LEU A 76 -2.52 3.91 -1.82
CA LEU A 76 -2.03 2.81 -0.97
C LEU A 76 -2.42 2.98 0.52
N ALA A 77 -3.66 3.42 0.78
CA ALA A 77 -4.19 3.75 2.10
C ALA A 77 -3.46 4.87 2.88
N LEU A 78 -2.60 5.65 2.21
CA LEU A 78 -1.92 6.80 2.78
C LEU A 78 -2.46 8.10 2.17
N THR A 79 -2.78 9.07 3.02
CA THR A 79 -3.17 10.42 2.58
C THR A 79 -1.93 11.20 2.16
N PHE A 80 -1.86 11.60 0.89
CA PHE A 80 -0.75 12.39 0.36
C PHE A 80 -0.99 13.89 0.44
N PHE A 81 -2.24 14.30 0.34
CA PHE A 81 -2.64 15.68 0.55
C PHE A 81 -4.03 15.75 1.19
N ALA A 82 -4.24 16.79 1.99
CA ALA A 82 -5.52 17.12 2.58
C ALA A 82 -5.60 18.64 2.78
N TYR A 83 -6.56 19.28 2.11
CA TYR A 83 -6.80 20.71 2.18
C TYR A 83 -8.13 20.97 2.88
N ASP A 84 -8.06 21.58 4.07
CA ASP A 84 -9.22 21.93 4.88
C ASP A 84 -9.57 23.41 4.67
N THR A 85 -10.75 23.67 4.10
CA THR A 85 -11.30 25.03 3.97
C THR A 85 -12.38 25.23 5.01
N THR A 86 -12.14 26.13 5.96
CA THR A 86 -13.14 26.48 6.98
C THR A 86 -14.07 27.55 6.45
N ALA A 87 -15.31 27.19 6.19
CA ALA A 87 -16.33 28.09 5.70
C ALA A 87 -17.69 27.60 6.20
N PRO A 88 -18.13 28.05 7.38
CA PRO A 88 -19.33 27.52 8.00
C PRO A 88 -20.58 27.91 7.20
N PHE A 89 -21.46 26.95 6.97
CA PHE A 89 -22.78 27.19 6.40
C PHE A 89 -23.78 26.15 6.90
N GLU A 90 -25.06 26.45 6.75
CA GLU A 90 -26.14 25.59 7.17
C GLU A 90 -26.92 25.12 5.94
N VAL A 91 -27.26 23.83 5.93
CA VAL A 91 -28.15 23.24 4.92
C VAL A 91 -29.51 23.04 5.59
N PRO A 92 -30.55 23.79 5.19
CA PRO A 92 -31.89 23.64 5.76
C PRO A 92 -32.42 22.21 5.64
N ALA A 93 -33.33 21.81 6.54
CA ALA A 93 -34.04 20.54 6.44
C ALA A 93 -34.79 20.45 5.09
N HIS A 94 -34.73 19.28 4.43
CA HIS A 94 -35.29 19.05 3.09
C HIS A 94 -34.83 20.09 2.03
N GLY A 95 -33.67 20.70 2.27
CA GLY A 95 -33.15 21.81 1.51
C GLY A 95 -31.82 21.50 0.82
N LYS A 96 -31.33 22.47 0.07
CA LYS A 96 -30.01 22.41 -0.57
C LYS A 96 -29.22 23.70 -0.36
N ALA A 97 -27.91 23.58 -0.31
CA ALA A 97 -27.00 24.71 -0.25
C ALA A 97 -25.86 24.50 -1.26
N THR A 98 -25.51 25.56 -1.98
CA THR A 98 -24.38 25.56 -2.91
C THR A 98 -23.33 26.58 -2.44
N ARG A 99 -22.07 26.15 -2.41
CA ARG A 99 -20.93 26.98 -2.04
C ARG A 99 -19.79 26.78 -3.03
N THR A 100 -19.08 27.88 -3.30
CA THR A 100 -17.91 27.89 -4.16
C THR A 100 -16.70 28.23 -3.31
N PHE A 101 -15.67 27.39 -3.38
CA PHE A 101 -14.38 27.56 -2.72
C PHE A 101 -13.31 27.70 -3.78
N VAL A 102 -12.47 28.71 -3.64
CA VAL A 102 -11.27 28.86 -4.47
C VAL A 102 -10.11 28.33 -3.65
N LEU A 103 -9.49 27.26 -4.11
CA LEU A 103 -8.39 26.57 -3.46
C LEU A 103 -7.08 26.93 -4.16
N ASP A 104 -6.09 27.34 -3.37
CA ASP A 104 -4.71 27.41 -3.81
C ASP A 104 -4.02 26.09 -3.44
N LEU A 105 -3.57 25.36 -4.46
CA LEU A 105 -2.97 24.03 -4.33
C LEU A 105 -1.48 24.04 -4.71
N GLY A 106 -0.80 25.18 -4.61
CA GLY A 106 0.62 25.31 -5.01
C GLY A 106 1.55 24.24 -4.42
N ASP A 107 1.34 23.86 -3.16
CA ASP A 107 2.13 22.84 -2.45
C ASP A 107 1.91 21.41 -3.00
N LEU A 108 0.81 21.17 -3.70
CA LEU A 108 0.46 19.86 -4.26
C LEU A 108 1.52 19.38 -5.25
N SER A 109 2.21 20.31 -5.93
CA SER A 109 3.31 20.02 -6.85
C SER A 109 4.44 19.20 -6.21
N GLY A 110 4.73 19.45 -4.93
CA GLY A 110 5.73 18.74 -4.14
C GLY A 110 5.19 17.52 -3.40
N GLN A 111 3.88 17.31 -3.35
CA GLN A 111 3.25 16.26 -2.54
C GLN A 111 2.86 15.04 -3.37
N ALA A 112 2.22 15.24 -4.52
CA ALA A 112 1.64 14.16 -5.31
C ALA A 112 1.84 14.35 -6.82
N ILE A 113 1.73 13.25 -7.58
CA ILE A 113 1.75 13.23 -9.05
C ILE A 113 0.95 12.03 -9.56
N GLY A 114 0.25 12.19 -10.69
CA GLY A 114 -0.49 11.14 -11.37
C GLY A 114 -1.93 11.00 -10.89
N LEU A 115 -2.51 9.83 -11.10
CA LEU A 115 -3.89 9.54 -10.71
C LEU A 115 -3.98 9.19 -9.22
N LEU A 116 -4.75 9.96 -8.47
CA LEU A 116 -5.02 9.73 -7.05
C LEU A 116 -6.53 9.67 -6.78
N PRO A 117 -7.05 8.57 -6.22
CA PRO A 117 -8.35 8.55 -5.57
C PRO A 117 -8.44 9.71 -4.60
N SER A 118 -9.49 10.51 -4.74
CA SER A 118 -9.68 11.74 -3.98
C SER A 118 -11.10 11.81 -3.46
N SER A 119 -11.28 12.43 -2.31
CA SER A 119 -12.58 12.65 -1.69
C SER A 119 -12.79 14.13 -1.39
N VAL A 120 -14.04 14.56 -1.51
CA VAL A 120 -14.51 15.85 -0.99
C VAL A 120 -15.51 15.56 0.12
N GLU A 121 -15.15 15.93 1.33
CA GLU A 121 -15.94 15.66 2.54
C GLU A 121 -16.47 16.98 3.13
N LEU A 122 -17.71 16.96 3.58
CA LEU A 122 -18.26 18.01 4.44
C LEU A 122 -18.13 17.60 5.88
N LEU A 123 -17.51 18.45 6.70
CA LEU A 123 -17.20 18.16 8.09
C LEU A 123 -17.98 19.05 9.04
N ASP A 124 -18.42 18.47 10.16
CA ASP A 124 -19.10 19.18 11.24
C ASP A 124 -18.11 19.85 12.22
N ALA A 125 -18.64 20.35 13.35
CA ALA A 125 -17.82 20.96 14.40
C ALA A 125 -16.82 19.99 15.05
N GLN A 126 -17.16 18.70 15.10
CA GLN A 126 -16.41 17.58 15.66
C GLN A 126 -15.48 16.91 14.62
N ARG A 127 -15.42 17.41 13.38
CA ARG A 127 -14.70 16.82 12.24
C ARG A 127 -15.24 15.44 11.83
N GLN A 128 -16.51 15.16 12.10
CA GLN A 128 -17.20 14.00 11.55
C GLN A 128 -17.65 14.29 10.11
N SER A 129 -17.56 13.29 9.24
CA SER A 129 -18.11 13.39 7.89
C SER A 129 -19.63 13.46 7.94
N LEU A 130 -20.18 14.46 7.27
CA LEU A 130 -21.62 14.65 7.06
C LEU A 130 -22.06 14.14 5.69
N GLY A 131 -21.12 13.99 4.76
CA GLY A 131 -21.34 13.56 3.40
C GLY A 131 -20.03 13.60 2.61
N GLU A 132 -19.85 12.63 1.72
CA GLU A 132 -18.64 12.46 0.92
C GLU A 132 -18.98 12.37 -0.58
N ALA A 133 -18.12 12.96 -1.43
CA ALA A 133 -18.10 12.70 -2.86
C ALA A 133 -16.71 12.22 -3.27
N THR A 134 -16.64 11.02 -3.84
CA THR A 134 -15.39 10.42 -4.33
C THR A 134 -15.16 10.73 -5.80
N THR A 135 -13.89 10.81 -6.19
CA THR A 135 -13.45 11.08 -7.56
C THR A 135 -12.01 10.61 -7.76
N VAL A 136 -11.50 10.72 -8.98
CA VAL A 136 -10.09 10.51 -9.28
C VAL A 136 -9.49 11.85 -9.72
N ALA A 137 -8.48 12.32 -8.99
CA ALA A 137 -7.71 13.50 -9.38
C ALA A 137 -6.54 13.11 -10.27
N ASP A 138 -6.39 13.75 -11.43
CA ASP A 138 -5.17 13.70 -12.24
C ASP A 138 -4.27 14.89 -11.83
N VAL A 139 -3.35 14.62 -10.92
CA VAL A 139 -2.47 15.63 -10.32
C VAL A 139 -1.24 15.84 -11.21
N GLN A 140 -1.09 17.06 -11.74
CA GLN A 140 0.05 17.46 -12.56
C GLN A 140 1.23 17.98 -11.72
N GLY A 141 1.62 17.21 -10.71
CA GLY A 141 2.74 17.57 -9.84
C GLY A 141 4.11 17.18 -10.41
N SER A 142 5.12 17.22 -9.55
CA SER A 142 6.51 16.90 -9.89
C SER A 142 6.82 15.41 -9.71
N PHE A 143 7.72 14.86 -10.54
CA PHE A 143 8.30 13.53 -10.33
C PHE A 143 9.10 13.43 -9.03
N TRP A 144 9.59 14.56 -8.51
CA TRP A 144 10.28 14.67 -7.23
C TRP A 144 9.35 14.92 -6.04
N SER A 145 8.04 14.79 -6.25
CA SER A 145 7.06 14.86 -5.16
C SER A 145 7.27 13.74 -4.14
N VAL A 146 6.71 13.91 -2.94
CA VAL A 146 6.75 12.89 -1.87
C VAL A 146 6.27 11.53 -2.40
N TYR A 147 5.16 11.51 -3.14
CA TYR A 147 4.65 10.29 -3.76
C TYR A 147 5.62 9.69 -4.81
N GLY A 148 6.20 10.53 -5.68
CA GLY A 148 7.17 10.08 -6.70
C GLY A 148 8.44 9.49 -6.08
N VAL A 149 9.01 10.17 -5.07
CA VAL A 149 10.19 9.69 -4.34
C VAL A 149 9.87 8.40 -3.56
N PHE A 150 8.69 8.30 -2.98
CA PHE A 150 8.21 7.07 -2.35
C PHE A 150 8.18 5.90 -3.34
N GLY A 151 7.62 6.11 -4.54
CA GLY A 151 7.65 5.14 -5.62
C GLY A 151 9.07 4.72 -6.03
N LEU A 152 9.99 5.68 -6.14
CA LEU A 152 11.39 5.43 -6.45
C LEU A 152 12.09 4.60 -5.36
N ALA A 153 11.86 4.94 -4.09
CA ALA A 153 12.42 4.19 -2.96
C ALA A 153 11.90 2.74 -2.95
N MET A 154 10.61 2.54 -3.19
CA MET A 154 10.02 1.20 -3.33
C MET A 154 10.63 0.43 -4.50
N LEU A 155 10.86 1.08 -5.65
CA LEU A 155 11.52 0.47 -6.80
C LEU A 155 12.93 -0.02 -6.42
N VAL A 156 13.73 0.81 -5.77
CA VAL A 156 15.10 0.45 -5.34
C VAL A 156 15.06 -0.73 -4.36
N LEU A 157 14.19 -0.70 -3.35
CA LEU A 157 14.04 -1.79 -2.40
C LEU A 157 13.59 -3.10 -3.08
N THR A 158 12.71 -2.99 -4.07
CA THR A 158 12.25 -4.13 -4.87
C THR A 158 13.38 -4.74 -5.70
N ILE A 159 14.21 -3.91 -6.33
CA ILE A 159 15.40 -4.35 -7.05
C ILE A 159 16.36 -5.07 -6.10
N ILE A 160 16.63 -4.51 -4.91
CA ILE A 160 17.47 -5.16 -3.90
C ILE A 160 16.88 -6.51 -3.47
N ALA A 161 15.57 -6.59 -3.25
CA ALA A 161 14.89 -7.83 -2.90
C ALA A 161 15.07 -8.90 -4.00
N TRP A 162 14.90 -8.54 -5.27
CA TRP A 162 15.17 -9.43 -6.40
C TRP A 162 16.63 -9.85 -6.47
N VAL A 163 17.57 -8.90 -6.41
CA VAL A 163 19.01 -9.17 -6.47
C VAL A 163 19.42 -10.13 -5.36
N THR A 164 18.97 -9.93 -4.12
CA THR A 164 19.32 -10.82 -3.00
C THR A 164 18.72 -12.22 -3.16
N ALA A 165 17.50 -12.35 -3.69
CA ALA A 165 16.89 -13.65 -3.98
C ALA A 165 17.62 -14.38 -5.11
N LEU A 166 17.94 -13.69 -6.20
CA LEU A 166 18.65 -14.24 -7.36
C LEU A 166 20.11 -14.58 -7.03
N LEU A 167 20.81 -13.75 -6.24
CA LEU A 167 22.16 -14.07 -5.77
C LEU A 167 22.17 -15.30 -4.84
N ALA A 168 21.15 -15.48 -4.01
CA ALA A 168 21.03 -16.68 -3.18
C ALA A 168 20.81 -17.93 -4.02
N LEU A 169 20.02 -17.82 -5.09
CA LEU A 169 19.83 -18.86 -6.09
C LEU A 169 21.16 -19.20 -6.80
N ALA A 170 21.85 -18.18 -7.34
CA ALA A 170 23.11 -18.36 -8.05
C ALA A 170 24.22 -18.95 -7.16
N ARG A 171 24.24 -18.58 -5.87
CA ARG A 171 25.19 -19.11 -4.89
C ARG A 171 24.80 -20.48 -4.32
N HIS A 172 23.72 -21.09 -4.81
CA HIS A 172 23.19 -22.37 -4.31
C HIS A 172 22.90 -22.38 -2.80
N LYS A 173 22.64 -21.20 -2.20
CA LYS A 173 22.38 -21.02 -0.76
C LYS A 173 20.90 -21.06 -0.41
N LEU A 174 20.08 -21.70 -1.25
CA LEU A 174 18.65 -21.83 -0.99
C LEU A 174 18.38 -22.97 -0.02
N ALA A 175 17.35 -22.82 0.80
CA ALA A 175 16.95 -23.86 1.72
C ALA A 175 16.51 -25.12 0.94
N PRO A 176 16.80 -26.33 1.45
CA PRO A 176 16.33 -27.57 0.83
C PRO A 176 14.79 -27.67 0.86
N ASN A 177 14.14 -27.02 1.83
CA ASN A 177 12.68 -26.93 1.87
C ASN A 177 12.15 -25.94 0.83
N ARG A 178 11.35 -26.44 -0.12
CA ARG A 178 10.69 -25.67 -1.19
C ARG A 178 9.85 -24.50 -0.67
N TRP A 179 9.18 -24.66 0.48
CA TRP A 179 8.36 -23.62 1.08
C TRP A 179 9.19 -22.46 1.63
N ARG A 180 10.29 -22.75 2.32
CA ARG A 180 11.21 -21.71 2.81
C ARG A 180 11.86 -20.93 1.67
N ARG A 181 12.07 -21.60 0.54
CA ARG A 181 12.59 -20.98 -0.67
C ARG A 181 11.58 -20.08 -1.35
N ALA A 182 10.33 -20.53 -1.48
CA ALA A 182 9.22 -19.72 -1.98
C ALA A 182 9.02 -18.43 -1.15
N LEU A 183 9.02 -18.55 0.18
CA LEU A 183 8.91 -17.41 1.11
C LEU A 183 10.02 -16.37 0.93
N ARG A 184 11.21 -16.76 0.43
CA ARG A 184 12.33 -15.83 0.21
C ARG A 184 12.08 -14.87 -0.97
N PHE A 185 11.29 -15.28 -1.95
CA PHE A 185 10.95 -14.45 -3.13
C PHE A 185 9.74 -13.55 -2.88
N LEU A 186 9.00 -13.81 -1.80
CA LEU A 186 7.76 -13.14 -1.46
C LEU A 186 7.92 -11.60 -1.30
N PRO A 187 8.95 -11.07 -0.60
CA PRO A 187 9.18 -9.62 -0.53
C PRO A 187 9.39 -8.96 -1.89
N ALA A 188 10.09 -9.65 -2.81
CA ALA A 188 10.32 -9.15 -4.17
C ALA A 188 9.01 -9.11 -4.98
N GLY A 189 8.14 -10.11 -4.81
CA GLY A 189 6.82 -10.13 -5.43
C GLY A 189 5.89 -9.01 -4.94
N PHE A 190 5.81 -8.82 -3.61
CA PHE A 190 5.05 -7.70 -3.02
C PHE A 190 5.55 -6.35 -3.53
N GLY A 191 6.88 -6.14 -3.49
CA GLY A 191 7.50 -4.92 -3.99
C GLY A 191 7.19 -4.67 -5.46
N THR A 192 7.24 -5.72 -6.30
CA THR A 192 6.93 -5.62 -7.74
C THR A 192 5.49 -5.17 -7.97
N GLY A 193 4.53 -5.73 -7.23
CA GLY A 193 3.13 -5.34 -7.33
C GLY A 193 2.90 -3.88 -6.92
N LEU A 194 3.45 -3.46 -5.78
CA LEU A 194 3.33 -2.08 -5.30
C LEU A 194 3.95 -1.07 -6.27
N VAL A 195 5.15 -1.38 -6.77
CA VAL A 195 5.84 -0.56 -7.78
C VAL A 195 5.02 -0.47 -9.07
N ALA A 196 4.38 -1.56 -9.51
CA ALA A 196 3.53 -1.55 -10.69
C ALA A 196 2.32 -0.63 -10.50
N VAL A 197 1.62 -0.71 -9.37
CA VAL A 197 0.47 0.16 -9.06
C VAL A 197 0.87 1.63 -9.05
N VAL A 198 1.96 1.98 -8.36
CA VAL A 198 2.47 3.37 -8.35
C VAL A 198 2.89 3.82 -9.73
N THR A 199 3.56 2.96 -10.50
CA THR A 199 4.00 3.31 -11.86
C THR A 199 2.79 3.57 -12.77
N LEU A 200 1.76 2.73 -12.73
CA LEU A 200 0.52 2.92 -13.50
C LEU A 200 -0.21 4.21 -13.10
N SER A 201 -0.23 4.54 -11.81
CA SER A 201 -0.79 5.78 -11.27
C SER A 201 -0.04 7.02 -11.79
N VAL A 202 1.30 7.02 -11.69
CA VAL A 202 2.15 8.14 -12.14
C VAL A 202 2.11 8.31 -13.67
N LEU A 203 2.05 7.21 -14.42
CA LEU A 203 1.88 7.21 -15.88
C LEU A 203 0.45 7.55 -16.33
N ARG A 204 -0.46 7.81 -15.38
CA ARG A 204 -1.87 8.16 -15.63
C ARG A 204 -2.65 7.10 -16.41
N LEU A 205 -2.32 5.83 -16.18
CA LEU A 205 -2.98 4.70 -16.83
C LEU A 205 -4.12 4.15 -15.97
N VAL A 206 -3.88 3.96 -14.66
CA VAL A 206 -4.83 3.34 -13.75
C VAL A 206 -4.70 3.96 -12.35
N PRO A 207 -5.80 4.40 -11.71
CA PRO A 207 -5.75 4.91 -10.35
C PRO A 207 -5.43 3.77 -9.34
N PRO A 208 -4.69 4.05 -8.26
CA PRO A 208 -4.36 3.09 -7.22
C PRO A 208 -5.56 2.86 -6.28
N GLU A 209 -6.63 2.29 -6.82
CA GLU A 209 -7.82 1.91 -6.04
C GLU A 209 -7.65 0.51 -5.42
N PRO A 210 -8.20 0.27 -4.21
CA PRO A 210 -8.08 -1.03 -3.53
C PRO A 210 -8.54 -2.22 -4.37
N ALA A 211 -9.56 -2.01 -5.22
CA ALA A 211 -10.11 -3.03 -6.11
C ALA A 211 -9.11 -3.51 -7.18
N ILE A 212 -8.14 -2.67 -7.57
CA ILE A 212 -7.11 -2.99 -8.56
C ILE A 212 -5.78 -3.30 -7.87
N GLU A 213 -5.43 -2.50 -6.87
CA GLU A 213 -4.19 -2.63 -6.10
C GLU A 213 -4.06 -4.03 -5.49
N ILE A 214 -5.08 -4.49 -4.75
CA ILE A 214 -5.01 -5.75 -4.01
C ILE A 214 -4.77 -6.94 -4.96
N PRO A 215 -5.55 -7.13 -6.04
CA PRO A 215 -5.29 -8.20 -7.00
C PRO A 215 -3.92 -8.13 -7.68
N VAL A 216 -3.46 -6.93 -8.07
CA VAL A 216 -2.16 -6.75 -8.73
C VAL A 216 -1.02 -7.13 -7.78
N VAL A 217 -1.07 -6.65 -6.54
CA VAL A 217 -0.07 -6.91 -5.52
C VAL A 217 -0.03 -8.39 -5.14
N LEU A 218 -1.20 -8.99 -4.86
CA LEU A 218 -1.29 -10.41 -4.52
C LEU A 218 -0.92 -11.31 -5.70
N GLY A 219 -1.27 -10.93 -6.94
CA GLY A 219 -0.89 -11.63 -8.15
C GLY A 219 0.63 -11.65 -8.34
N ALA A 220 1.30 -10.51 -8.22
CA ALA A 220 2.75 -10.42 -8.30
C ALA A 220 3.45 -11.22 -7.18
N ALA A 221 2.92 -11.15 -5.95
CA ALA A 221 3.42 -11.95 -4.83
C ALA A 221 3.26 -13.46 -5.08
N ALA A 222 2.13 -13.90 -5.61
CA ALA A 222 1.87 -15.30 -5.95
C ALA A 222 2.82 -15.79 -7.05
N ILE A 223 3.05 -15.00 -8.10
CA ILE A 223 4.00 -15.33 -9.18
C ILE A 223 5.41 -15.48 -8.61
N ALA A 224 5.88 -14.54 -7.78
CA ALA A 224 7.21 -14.63 -7.17
C ALA A 224 7.34 -15.84 -6.24
N LEU A 225 6.29 -16.17 -5.48
CA LEU A 225 6.23 -17.37 -4.64
C LEU A 225 6.35 -18.63 -5.49
N LEU A 226 5.60 -18.72 -6.60
CA LEU A 226 5.68 -19.84 -7.55
C LEU A 226 7.08 -19.96 -8.15
N LEU A 227 7.69 -18.85 -8.57
CA LEU A 227 9.07 -18.84 -9.06
C LEU A 227 10.04 -19.40 -8.00
N GLY A 228 9.95 -18.93 -6.76
CA GLY A 228 10.76 -19.44 -5.65
C GLY A 228 10.51 -20.92 -5.35
N TYR A 229 9.26 -21.38 -5.44
CA TYR A 229 8.90 -22.78 -5.25
C TYR A 229 9.50 -23.68 -6.32
N LEU A 230 9.50 -23.24 -7.57
CA LEU A 230 10.00 -23.98 -8.74
C LEU A 230 11.52 -23.93 -8.92
N THR A 231 12.25 -23.11 -8.15
CA THR A 231 13.72 -23.04 -8.28
C THR A 231 14.39 -24.42 -8.05
N PRO A 232 15.54 -24.70 -8.71
CA PRO A 232 16.23 -25.98 -8.59
C PRO A 232 16.64 -26.37 -7.16
N HIS A 233 16.78 -27.67 -6.89
CA HIS A 233 17.33 -28.14 -5.62
C HIS A 233 18.80 -27.72 -5.48
N PRO A 234 19.24 -27.29 -4.28
CA PRO A 234 20.66 -27.12 -4.00
C PRO A 234 21.39 -28.45 -4.27
N ALA A 235 22.55 -28.40 -4.92
CA ALA A 235 23.37 -29.59 -5.13
C ALA A 235 23.76 -30.19 -3.77
N PRO A 236 23.81 -31.53 -3.62
CA PRO A 236 24.27 -32.15 -2.39
C PRO A 236 25.69 -31.65 -2.07
N PRO A 237 26.04 -31.46 -0.79
CA PRO A 237 27.39 -31.09 -0.41
C PRO A 237 28.36 -32.10 -1.04
N LYS A 238 29.42 -31.59 -1.69
CA LYS A 238 30.52 -32.45 -2.12
C LYS A 238 31.06 -33.14 -0.86
N ILE A 239 30.95 -34.46 -0.81
CA ILE A 239 31.65 -35.27 0.16
C ILE A 239 33.11 -35.18 -0.28
N ASP A 240 33.92 -34.40 0.43
CA ASP A 240 35.35 -34.39 0.22
C ASP A 240 35.86 -35.78 0.62
N ALA A 241 36.21 -36.60 -0.38
CA ALA A 241 36.67 -37.98 -0.21
C ALA A 241 38.07 -38.10 0.46
N HIS A 242 38.47 -37.09 1.25
CA HIS A 242 39.77 -37.01 1.92
C HIS A 242 39.70 -37.08 3.45
N ALA A 243 38.55 -37.43 4.03
CA ALA A 243 38.40 -37.57 5.48
C ALA A 243 38.29 -39.02 5.98
N ASP A 244 38.58 -40.03 5.14
CA ASP A 244 38.47 -41.45 5.49
C ASP A 244 39.76 -42.24 5.22
N ASP A 245 40.91 -41.61 5.50
CA ASP A 245 42.20 -42.31 5.57
C ASP A 245 42.81 -42.21 6.98
N THR A 246 41.97 -42.39 8.02
CA THR A 246 42.46 -42.85 9.32
C THR A 246 42.03 -44.30 9.47
N THR A 247 42.82 -45.16 8.85
CA THR A 247 42.95 -46.57 9.18
C THR A 247 42.85 -46.76 10.71
N ILE A 248 41.73 -47.30 11.19
CA ILE A 248 41.68 -47.89 12.53
C ILE A 248 42.57 -49.14 12.46
N ASN A 249 43.84 -48.94 12.79
CA ASN A 249 44.85 -49.97 12.83
C ASN A 249 44.61 -50.84 14.07
N PHE A 250 43.72 -51.82 13.93
CA PHE A 250 43.50 -52.85 14.95
C PHE A 250 44.62 -53.90 14.84
N ASN A 251 45.83 -53.57 15.29
CA ASN A 251 46.81 -54.61 15.61
C ASN A 251 47.92 -54.17 16.60
N ALA A 252 47.94 -54.93 17.70
CA ALA A 252 49.08 -55.32 18.56
C ALA A 252 49.71 -54.31 19.55
N THR A 253 49.46 -54.57 20.85
CA THR A 253 50.48 -54.78 21.91
C THR A 253 49.79 -55.36 23.16
N THR A 254 49.76 -56.69 23.39
CA THR A 254 50.62 -57.49 24.32
C THR A 254 51.07 -56.79 25.60
N GLU A 255 50.61 -57.27 26.77
CA GLU A 255 51.31 -57.57 28.05
C GLU A 255 50.28 -58.32 28.94
N GLY A 256 50.43 -59.51 29.53
CA GLY A 256 51.59 -60.28 29.98
C GLY A 256 51.79 -60.07 31.48
N PHE A 257 51.21 -60.88 32.39
CA PHE A 257 51.59 -60.95 33.82
C PHE A 257 51.07 -62.25 34.50
N PRO A 258 51.65 -62.72 35.62
CA PRO A 258 52.34 -64.01 35.65
C PRO A 258 51.89 -64.98 36.77
N GLN A 259 52.37 -66.22 36.61
CA GLN A 259 52.48 -67.38 37.54
C GLN A 259 51.22 -67.91 38.20
#